data_AF-A0A7W8YFN2-F1
#
_entry.id   AF-A0A7W8YFN2-F1
#
_cell.length_a   1.000
_cell.length_b   1.000
_cell.length_c   1.000
_cell.angle_alpha   90.00
_cell.angle_beta   90.00
_cell.angle_gamma   90.00
#
_symmetry.space_group_name_H-M   'P 1'
#
loop_
_entity.id
_entity.type
_entity.pdbx_description
1 polymer ?
#
loop_
_entity_poly.entity_id
_entity_poly.type
_entity_poly.pdbx_seq_one_letter_code
_entity_poly.pdbx_strand_id
1 'polypeptide(L)'
;MPLPTHALAGVGVGLRASHYRDFLAARPAVDWLEVHTENYLARSGWDWQVLSTLRADYALSLHGVGLGLGSAQGFSEQHLQRVRQLVQEIEPALVSEHLCWGAVARHQLNDLLPLRLDSAALDLLCERVGRVQDALQRPILLENVSTYLRFQGDSMSEAQFLAELARRSGCGLLLDINNLYVNQCNHGEDALAALQAIAPGSVGEFHLAGHLVTPHAVIDHHGARVAEPVWALYQAALQRFGQVPTLIEWDTDVPALEVLLEEADQARSLMKPHQPPAPWQVTSVPMTPALPNSTLEAGQQAFAAALLDMAHSEAVLPQMQGVARAERLALYRGNLGATWRRTLGHAYPVVLALVGDAFFGGLAGAYGRAYPSQDPDLNQFGARFATFLDDFAPAAELPYLPDMARLEWALHLAHYAPDAAGLPASTLATLTPEQLEASSFSLHPACALIASPWQVLALWQAHQEGDGKGVFPEQVAGDSYVLVCRPQWKAQAVTLDAAGHAALSLLQQGQVFGAALDAAFELDDVFDLGAQLRHWLAHAVLTEMR
;
A
#
# COMPACT_ATOMS: atom_id res chain seq x y z
N MET A 1 21.37 20.62 16.93
CA MET A 1 21.25 19.48 17.86
C MET A 1 20.16 18.60 17.31
N PRO A 2 20.39 17.30 17.07
CA PRO A 2 19.28 16.42 16.73
C PRO A 2 18.36 16.34 17.95
N LEU A 3 17.06 16.59 17.74
CA LEU A 3 16.03 16.42 18.76
C LEU A 3 16.10 14.95 19.26
N PRO A 4 15.92 14.70 20.56
CA PRO A 4 15.83 13.33 21.05
C PRO A 4 14.67 12.64 20.32
N THR A 5 14.93 11.48 19.73
CA THR A 5 13.89 10.55 19.28
C THR A 5 12.99 10.28 20.48
N HIS A 6 11.81 10.90 20.50
CA HIS A 6 10.82 10.60 21.52
C HIS A 6 10.46 9.13 21.34
N ALA A 7 10.86 8.28 22.29
CA ALA A 7 10.32 6.93 22.37
C ALA A 7 8.80 7.07 22.43
N LEU A 8 8.08 6.39 21.53
CA LEU A 8 6.63 6.31 21.63
C LEU A 8 6.26 5.78 23.02
N ALA A 9 5.11 6.19 23.52
CA ALA A 9 4.55 5.72 24.77
C ALA A 9 3.02 5.77 24.67
N GLY A 10 2.34 4.92 25.44
CA GLY A 10 0.89 4.85 25.44
C GLY A 10 0.33 4.09 24.24
N VAL A 11 -0.90 4.43 23.87
CA VAL A 11 -1.70 3.69 22.89
C VAL A 11 -1.98 4.55 21.66
N GLY A 12 -1.54 4.04 20.51
CA GLY A 12 -1.80 4.62 19.19
C GLY A 12 -2.92 3.90 18.46
N VAL A 13 -3.28 4.45 17.30
CA VAL A 13 -4.24 3.83 16.37
C VAL A 13 -3.73 3.90 14.94
N GLY A 14 -4.08 2.90 14.12
CA GLY A 14 -3.81 2.93 12.69
C GLY A 14 -4.63 4.02 12.00
N LEU A 15 -3.97 4.95 11.32
CA LEU A 15 -4.64 5.97 10.50
C LEU A 15 -4.94 5.40 9.11
N ARG A 16 -6.23 5.33 8.76
CA ARG A 16 -6.72 4.91 7.44
C ARG A 16 -7.48 6.05 6.76
N ALA A 17 -7.58 6.00 5.43
CA ALA A 17 -8.19 7.08 4.63
C ALA A 17 -9.64 7.43 5.05
N SER A 18 -10.39 6.44 5.54
CA SER A 18 -11.75 6.62 6.08
C SER A 18 -11.80 7.59 7.27
N HIS A 19 -10.74 7.67 8.08
CA HIS A 19 -10.67 8.51 9.28
C HIS A 19 -10.01 9.87 9.05
N TYR A 20 -9.47 10.15 7.86
CA TYR A 20 -8.72 11.40 7.60
C TYR A 20 -9.52 12.65 7.94
N ARG A 21 -10.80 12.70 7.56
CA ARG A 21 -11.65 13.87 7.82
C ARG A 21 -11.87 14.09 9.31
N ASP A 22 -12.05 13.01 10.07
CA ASP A 22 -12.30 13.08 11.51
C ASP A 22 -11.04 13.52 12.26
N PHE A 23 -9.87 12.98 11.92
CA PHE A 23 -8.60 13.44 12.48
C PHE A 23 -8.29 14.90 12.10
N LEU A 24 -8.57 15.29 10.85
CA LEU A 24 -8.36 16.65 10.38
C LEU A 24 -9.31 17.67 11.05
N ALA A 25 -10.52 17.27 11.41
CA ALA A 25 -11.51 18.15 12.02
C ALA A 25 -11.43 18.18 13.55
N ALA A 26 -11.35 17.02 14.20
CA ALA A 26 -11.56 16.87 15.64
C ALA A 26 -10.26 16.72 16.44
N ARG A 27 -9.15 16.30 15.82
CA ARG A 27 -7.89 15.98 16.51
C ARG A 27 -8.12 15.13 17.78
N PRO A 28 -8.66 13.91 17.65
CA PRO A 28 -8.96 13.06 18.79
C PRO A 28 -7.70 12.80 19.64
N ALA A 29 -7.89 12.64 20.95
CA ALA A 29 -6.79 12.41 21.89
C ALA A 29 -6.29 10.96 21.81
N VAL A 30 -5.33 10.73 20.91
CA VAL A 30 -4.56 9.49 20.80
C VAL A 30 -3.08 9.79 20.99
N ASP A 31 -2.32 8.84 21.52
CA ASP A 31 -0.94 9.10 21.92
C ASP A 31 0.00 9.21 20.69
N TRP A 32 -0.31 8.49 19.61
CA TRP A 32 0.43 8.50 18.35
C TRP A 32 -0.37 7.80 17.23
N LEU A 33 0.09 7.92 15.97
CA LEU A 33 -0.54 7.31 14.80
C LEU A 33 0.42 6.37 14.08
N GLU A 34 -0.08 5.24 13.60
CA GLU A 34 0.64 4.42 12.63
C GLU A 34 0.06 4.60 11.24
N VAL A 35 0.93 4.59 10.23
CA VAL A 35 0.54 4.53 8.82
C VAL A 35 1.34 3.50 8.05
N HIS A 36 0.74 2.94 7.00
CA HIS A 36 1.45 2.08 6.06
C HIS A 36 2.37 2.90 5.17
N THR A 37 3.65 2.55 5.17
CA THR A 37 4.73 3.26 4.48
C THR A 37 4.44 3.43 2.99
N GLU A 38 3.95 2.36 2.35
CA GLU A 38 3.72 2.25 0.92
C GLU A 38 2.70 3.27 0.40
N ASN A 39 1.73 3.68 1.24
CA ASN A 39 0.70 4.65 0.86
C ASN A 39 1.25 6.07 0.68
N TYR A 40 2.46 6.36 1.17
CA TYR A 40 3.02 7.73 1.20
C TYR A 40 4.33 7.87 0.42
N LEU A 41 4.80 6.81 -0.26
CA LEU A 41 6.06 6.86 -1.01
C LEU A 41 6.07 7.90 -2.15
N ALA A 42 4.89 8.25 -2.68
CA ALA A 42 4.72 9.28 -3.70
C ALA A 42 4.90 10.71 -3.16
N ARG A 43 4.68 10.93 -1.86
CA ARG A 43 4.77 12.24 -1.19
C ARG A 43 4.00 13.35 -1.91
N SER A 44 2.79 13.05 -2.34
CA SER A 44 1.98 13.98 -3.13
C SER A 44 0.50 13.79 -2.87
N GLY A 45 -0.29 14.77 -3.31
CA GLY A 45 -1.75 14.68 -3.27
C GLY A 45 -2.33 14.75 -1.86
N TRP A 46 -3.59 14.34 -1.75
CA TRP A 46 -4.38 14.50 -0.53
C TRP A 46 -3.82 13.73 0.66
N ASP A 47 -3.41 12.48 0.46
CA ASP A 47 -2.94 11.61 1.55
C ASP A 47 -1.67 12.19 2.20
N TRP A 48 -0.73 12.64 1.37
CA TRP A 48 0.46 13.33 1.83
C TRP A 48 0.14 14.62 2.60
N GLN A 49 -0.82 15.41 2.09
CA GLN A 49 -1.23 16.64 2.77
C GLN A 49 -1.86 16.36 4.14
N VAL A 50 -2.66 15.29 4.26
CA VAL A 50 -3.23 14.85 5.54
C VAL A 50 -2.11 14.45 6.50
N LEU A 51 -1.20 13.56 6.10
CA LEU A 51 -0.12 13.08 6.95
C LEU A 51 0.81 14.22 7.39
N SER A 52 1.19 15.09 6.46
CA SER A 52 2.03 16.26 6.73
C SER A 52 1.37 17.22 7.73
N THR A 53 0.05 17.37 7.65
CA THR A 53 -0.72 18.18 8.59
C THR A 53 -0.78 17.54 9.98
N LEU A 54 -1.09 16.23 10.05
CA LEU A 54 -1.24 15.51 11.32
C LEU A 54 0.09 15.26 12.03
N ARG A 55 1.21 15.15 11.32
CA ARG A 55 2.56 15.04 11.90
C ARG A 55 2.92 16.19 12.85
N ALA A 56 2.33 17.36 12.66
CA ALA A 56 2.54 18.50 13.56
C ALA A 56 1.97 18.25 14.97
N ASP A 57 0.96 17.40 15.08
CA ASP A 57 0.20 17.16 16.31
C ASP A 57 0.43 15.76 16.90
N TYR A 58 0.81 14.78 16.07
CA TYR A 58 0.99 13.38 16.47
C TYR A 58 2.38 12.86 16.11
N ALA A 59 2.97 12.10 17.03
CA ALA A 59 4.10 11.23 16.68
C ALA A 59 3.63 10.12 15.73
N LEU A 60 4.51 9.71 14.81
CA LEU A 60 4.19 8.75 13.76
C LEU A 60 5.03 7.48 13.87
N SER A 61 4.41 6.33 13.62
CA SER A 61 5.06 5.05 13.28
C SER A 61 4.86 4.79 11.78
N LEU A 62 5.94 4.41 11.08
CA LEU A 62 5.85 3.94 9.70
C LEU A 62 5.97 2.42 9.68
N HIS A 63 4.91 1.75 9.26
CA HIS A 63 4.85 0.29 9.18
C HIS A 63 4.89 -0.15 7.71
N GLY A 64 5.89 -0.94 7.32
CA GLY A 64 6.15 -1.33 5.92
C GLY A 64 5.56 -2.70 5.57
N VAL A 65 5.02 -2.81 4.36
CA VAL A 65 4.52 -4.07 3.77
C VAL A 65 5.25 -4.46 2.46
N GLY A 66 6.23 -3.67 2.02
CA GLY A 66 6.79 -3.73 0.67
C GLY A 66 8.24 -4.19 0.55
N LEU A 67 9.03 -4.27 1.63
CA LEU A 67 10.45 -4.64 1.54
C LEU A 67 10.68 -6.14 1.41
N GLY A 68 9.78 -6.96 1.96
CA GLY A 68 9.81 -8.43 1.84
C GLY A 68 11.17 -9.02 2.19
N LEU A 69 11.71 -8.67 3.36
CA LEU A 69 13.13 -8.86 3.73
C LEU A 69 13.61 -10.32 3.66
N GLY A 70 12.70 -11.29 3.80
CA GLY A 70 13.01 -12.71 3.69
C GLY A 70 13.06 -13.26 2.27
N SER A 71 12.83 -12.43 1.24
CA SER A 71 12.88 -12.87 -0.16
C SER A 71 14.32 -13.12 -0.60
N ALA A 72 14.63 -14.35 -1.00
CA ALA A 72 15.97 -14.74 -1.48
C ALA A 72 16.36 -13.98 -2.76
N GLN A 73 15.35 -13.65 -3.59
CA GLN A 73 15.47 -12.74 -4.72
C GLN A 73 14.33 -11.73 -4.70
N GLY A 74 14.52 -10.58 -5.36
CA GLY A 74 13.49 -9.54 -5.48
C GLY A 74 13.57 -8.42 -4.44
N PHE A 75 14.58 -8.42 -3.55
CA PHE A 75 14.88 -7.27 -2.69
C PHE A 75 15.27 -6.06 -3.56
N SER A 76 14.57 -4.93 -3.37
CA SER A 76 14.70 -3.75 -4.24
C SER A 76 15.40 -2.58 -3.54
N GLU A 77 16.62 -2.26 -4.00
CA GLU A 77 17.35 -1.07 -3.53
C GLU A 77 16.59 0.22 -3.83
N GLN A 78 15.93 0.29 -4.98
CA GLN A 78 15.15 1.46 -5.37
C GLN A 78 14.00 1.70 -4.40
N HIS A 79 13.31 0.62 -3.99
CA HIS A 79 12.24 0.72 -2.99
C HIS A 79 12.79 1.16 -1.62
N LEU A 80 13.90 0.56 -1.16
CA LEU A 80 14.55 1.00 0.08
C LEU A 80 14.96 2.49 0.05
N GLN A 81 15.43 3.02 -1.08
CA GLN A 81 15.73 4.44 -1.19
C GLN A 81 14.45 5.31 -1.11
N ARG A 82 13.32 4.87 -1.66
CA ARG A 82 12.03 5.58 -1.50
C ARG A 82 11.60 5.60 -0.03
N VAL A 83 11.69 4.47 0.66
CA VAL A 83 11.41 4.37 2.11
C VAL A 83 12.34 5.29 2.90
N ARG A 84 13.64 5.29 2.60
CA ARG A 84 14.62 6.18 3.24
C ARG A 84 14.26 7.65 3.07
N GLN A 85 13.89 8.08 1.87
CA GLN A 85 13.48 9.46 1.62
C GLN A 85 12.25 9.82 2.45
N LEU A 86 11.25 8.94 2.48
CA LEU A 86 10.05 9.14 3.31
C LEU A 86 10.40 9.24 4.81
N VAL A 87 11.25 8.35 5.32
CA VAL A 87 11.71 8.37 6.72
C VAL A 87 12.45 9.66 7.05
N GLN A 88 13.24 10.21 6.11
CA GLN A 88 13.95 11.47 6.29
C GLN A 88 13.01 12.68 6.35
N GLU A 89 11.92 12.66 5.58
CA GLU A 89 10.95 13.77 5.53
C GLU A 89 9.95 13.72 6.70
N ILE A 90 9.47 12.52 7.04
CA ILE A 90 8.49 12.30 8.11
C ILE A 90 9.14 12.26 9.49
N GLU A 91 10.41 11.91 9.59
CA GLU A 91 11.13 11.72 10.86
C GLU A 91 10.30 10.91 11.89
N PRO A 92 9.82 9.69 11.53
CA PRO A 92 8.91 8.94 12.39
C PRO A 92 9.61 8.49 13.68
N ALA A 93 8.84 8.22 14.72
CA ALA A 93 9.35 7.70 15.98
C ALA A 93 9.77 6.22 15.85
N LEU A 94 9.01 5.43 15.10
CA LEU A 94 9.29 4.02 14.80
C LEU A 94 9.25 3.75 13.29
N VAL A 95 10.00 2.73 12.87
CA VAL A 95 9.92 2.14 11.53
C VAL A 95 9.91 0.64 11.71
N SER A 96 8.89 -0.04 11.18
CA SER A 96 8.71 -1.48 11.29
C SER A 96 8.50 -2.15 9.94
N GLU A 97 8.76 -3.45 9.88
CA GLU A 97 8.55 -4.32 8.71
C GLU A 97 8.22 -5.74 9.18
N HIS A 98 7.79 -6.60 8.28
CA HIS A 98 7.31 -7.94 8.56
C HIS A 98 8.40 -9.01 8.41
N LEU A 99 8.28 -10.04 9.23
CA LEU A 99 9.03 -11.30 9.12
C LEU A 99 8.44 -12.19 7.99
N CYS A 100 8.49 -11.71 6.75
CA CYS A 100 7.96 -12.42 5.60
C CYS A 100 8.90 -12.37 4.39
N TRP A 101 8.54 -13.13 3.36
CA TRP A 101 8.98 -12.88 2.00
C TRP A 101 7.76 -12.55 1.13
N GLY A 102 7.98 -11.92 -0.01
CA GLY A 102 6.89 -11.51 -0.89
C GLY A 102 7.31 -11.42 -2.36
N ALA A 103 8.56 -11.78 -2.68
CA ALA A 103 9.13 -11.61 -4.00
C ALA A 103 9.90 -12.86 -4.47
N VAL A 104 9.96 -13.02 -5.78
CA VAL A 104 10.88 -13.91 -6.49
C VAL A 104 11.51 -13.14 -7.66
N ALA A 105 12.47 -13.75 -8.37
CA ALA A 105 13.29 -13.15 -9.41
C ALA A 105 12.59 -12.13 -10.35
N ARG A 106 11.36 -12.43 -10.76
CA ARG A 106 10.61 -11.68 -11.79
C ARG A 106 9.25 -11.16 -11.32
N HIS A 107 8.86 -11.46 -10.08
CA HIS A 107 7.50 -11.22 -9.61
C HIS A 107 7.50 -10.72 -8.17
N GLN A 108 6.62 -9.75 -7.93
CA GLN A 108 6.18 -9.34 -6.61
C GLN A 108 4.81 -10.00 -6.38
N LEU A 109 4.68 -10.74 -5.29
CA LEU A 109 3.42 -11.39 -4.90
C LEU A 109 2.57 -10.47 -4.03
N ASN A 110 3.19 -9.43 -3.44
CA ASN A 110 2.54 -8.41 -2.61
C ASN A 110 1.66 -9.05 -1.51
N ASP A 111 2.20 -10.07 -0.85
CA ASP A 111 1.60 -10.81 0.26
C ASP A 111 2.68 -11.16 1.29
N LEU A 112 2.27 -11.41 2.53
CA LEU A 112 3.15 -11.74 3.65
C LEU A 112 3.32 -13.27 3.72
N LEU A 113 4.27 -13.81 2.94
CA LEU A 113 4.40 -15.25 2.76
C LEU A 113 5.25 -15.90 3.86
N PRO A 114 4.93 -17.16 4.24
CA PRO A 114 5.54 -17.82 5.38
C PRO A 114 7.00 -18.14 5.09
N LEU A 115 7.88 -17.79 6.03
CA LEU A 115 9.29 -18.17 5.96
C LEU A 115 9.48 -19.60 6.46
N ARG A 116 10.44 -20.29 5.85
CA ARG A 116 11.04 -21.47 6.46
C ARG A 116 11.95 -21.01 7.59
N LEU A 117 11.72 -21.51 8.80
CA LEU A 117 12.42 -21.08 10.00
C LEU A 117 13.70 -21.89 10.19
N ASP A 118 14.70 -21.61 9.34
CA ASP A 118 16.01 -22.23 9.38
C ASP A 118 17.17 -21.22 9.41
N SER A 119 18.40 -21.71 9.58
CA SER A 119 19.59 -20.86 9.67
C SER A 119 19.88 -20.07 8.38
N ALA A 120 19.50 -20.58 7.20
CA ALA A 120 19.71 -19.88 5.94
C ALA A 120 18.79 -18.66 5.83
N ALA A 121 17.50 -18.82 6.17
CA ALA A 121 16.57 -17.71 6.23
C ALA A 121 16.96 -16.67 7.30
N LEU A 122 17.44 -17.14 8.46
CA LEU A 122 17.91 -16.28 9.54
C LEU A 122 19.13 -15.44 9.12
N ASP A 123 20.12 -16.06 8.48
CA ASP A 123 21.32 -15.36 8.01
C ASP A 123 20.98 -14.32 6.93
N LEU A 124 20.08 -14.66 5.99
CA LEU A 124 19.57 -13.72 4.98
C LEU A 124 18.87 -12.52 5.63
N LEU A 125 17.97 -12.77 6.59
CA LEU A 125 17.27 -11.69 7.29
C LEU A 125 18.22 -10.83 8.12
N CYS A 126 19.22 -11.40 8.79
CA CYS A 126 20.23 -10.62 9.51
C CYS A 126 20.98 -9.67 8.56
N GLU A 127 21.40 -10.16 7.38
CA GLU A 127 22.03 -9.33 6.35
C GLU A 127 21.09 -8.20 5.88
N ARG A 128 19.84 -8.53 5.56
CA ARG A 128 18.86 -7.59 5.02
C ARG A 128 18.45 -6.53 6.05
N VAL A 129 18.21 -6.93 7.29
CA VAL A 129 17.93 -6.01 8.40
C VAL A 129 19.12 -5.09 8.63
N GLY A 130 20.35 -5.61 8.66
CA GLY A 130 21.56 -4.78 8.76
C GLY A 130 21.62 -3.72 7.66
N ARG A 131 21.39 -4.12 6.40
CA ARG A 131 21.36 -3.21 5.25
C ARG A 131 20.28 -2.13 5.35
N VAL A 132 19.08 -2.48 5.80
CA VAL A 132 17.99 -1.51 5.98
C VAL A 132 18.33 -0.53 7.11
N GLN A 133 18.81 -1.01 8.26
CA GLN A 133 19.22 -0.15 9.37
C GLN A 133 20.36 0.80 8.96
N ASP A 134 21.33 0.32 8.18
CA ASP A 134 22.39 1.15 7.61
C ASP A 134 21.84 2.20 6.64
N ALA A 135 20.87 1.86 5.80
CA ALA A 135 20.27 2.84 4.88
C ALA A 135 19.44 3.90 5.62
N LEU A 136 18.68 3.49 6.64
CA LEU A 136 17.79 4.35 7.41
C LEU A 136 18.50 5.07 8.57
N GLN A 137 19.72 4.66 8.91
CA GLN A 137 20.52 5.17 10.03
C GLN A 137 19.81 5.06 11.38
N ARG A 138 19.03 4.00 11.58
CA ARG A 138 18.27 3.73 12.81
C ARG A 138 17.94 2.25 12.94
N PRO A 139 17.71 1.73 14.16
CA PRO A 139 17.12 0.41 14.32
C PRO A 139 15.68 0.41 13.78
N ILE A 140 15.28 -0.71 13.19
CA ILE A 140 13.91 -1.00 12.80
C ILE A 140 13.29 -2.04 13.75
N LEU A 141 11.98 -2.18 13.71
CA LEU A 141 11.27 -3.29 14.36
C LEU A 141 10.88 -4.36 13.34
N LEU A 142 11.00 -5.62 13.69
CA LEU A 142 10.53 -6.75 12.89
C LEU A 142 9.31 -7.39 13.54
N GLU A 143 8.25 -7.53 12.75
CA GLU A 143 6.97 -8.06 13.18
C GLU A 143 6.81 -9.56 12.91
N ASN A 144 6.23 -10.30 13.86
CA ASN A 144 5.75 -11.66 13.62
C ASN A 144 4.46 -11.67 12.77
N VAL A 145 4.44 -12.50 11.74
CA VAL A 145 3.26 -12.64 10.86
C VAL A 145 2.40 -13.84 11.22
N SER A 146 1.10 -13.74 10.96
CA SER A 146 0.24 -14.92 10.88
C SER A 146 0.61 -15.80 9.69
N THR A 147 0.72 -17.11 9.92
CA THR A 147 0.99 -18.08 8.85
C THR A 147 -0.03 -19.21 8.86
N TYR A 148 -0.36 -19.71 7.66
CA TYR A 148 -1.24 -20.86 7.50
C TYR A 148 -0.46 -22.17 7.36
N LEU A 149 0.84 -22.11 7.07
CA LEU A 149 1.71 -23.25 6.83
C LEU A 149 3.01 -23.16 7.64
N ARG A 150 3.49 -24.33 8.11
CA ARG A 150 4.85 -24.57 8.59
C ARG A 150 5.56 -25.56 7.67
N PHE A 151 6.89 -25.55 7.65
CA PHE A 151 7.68 -26.38 6.74
C PHE A 151 8.34 -27.54 7.47
N GLN A 152 8.41 -28.72 6.83
CA GLN A 152 9.07 -29.91 7.38
C GLN A 152 10.55 -29.65 7.73
N GLY A 153 11.14 -28.66 7.08
CA GLY A 153 12.53 -28.27 7.27
C GLY A 153 12.76 -27.12 8.25
N ASP A 154 11.75 -26.70 9.02
CA ASP A 154 11.91 -25.72 10.10
C ASP A 154 12.82 -26.32 11.18
N SER A 155 13.85 -25.56 11.60
CA SER A 155 14.81 -26.00 12.63
C SER A 155 14.68 -25.25 13.96
N MET A 156 13.81 -24.25 14.01
CA MET A 156 13.53 -23.45 15.21
C MET A 156 12.06 -23.01 15.22
N SER A 157 11.53 -22.68 16.40
CA SER A 157 10.22 -22.03 16.50
C SER A 157 10.30 -20.57 16.05
N GLU A 158 9.16 -19.96 15.75
CA GLU A 158 9.08 -18.54 15.35
C GLU A 158 9.64 -17.62 16.43
N ALA A 159 9.30 -17.85 17.70
CA ALA A 159 9.83 -17.07 18.80
C ALA A 159 11.36 -17.21 18.96
N GLN A 160 11.91 -18.41 18.71
CA GLN A 160 13.36 -18.62 18.68
C GLN A 160 14.00 -17.87 17.52
N PHE A 161 13.37 -17.89 16.34
CA PHE A 161 13.83 -17.18 15.16
C PHE A 161 13.90 -15.68 15.40
N LEU A 162 12.82 -15.08 15.93
CA LEU A 162 12.74 -13.65 16.24
C LEU A 162 13.75 -13.23 17.30
N ALA A 163 13.87 -14.02 18.39
CA ALA A 163 14.82 -13.74 19.45
C ALA A 163 16.27 -13.75 18.94
N GLU A 164 16.62 -14.72 18.09
CA GLU A 164 17.95 -14.81 17.53
C GLU A 164 18.20 -13.74 16.45
N LEU A 165 17.20 -13.39 15.64
CA LEU A 165 17.27 -12.31 14.67
C LEU A 165 17.58 -10.99 15.37
N ALA A 166 16.78 -10.60 16.37
CA ALA A 166 16.99 -9.38 17.15
C ALA A 166 18.37 -9.35 17.82
N ARG A 167 18.82 -10.50 18.38
CA ARG A 167 20.14 -10.62 19.01
C ARG A 167 21.29 -10.42 18.01
N ARG A 168 21.16 -10.90 16.77
CA ARG A 168 22.22 -10.83 15.73
C ARG A 168 22.25 -9.52 14.98
N SER A 169 21.09 -9.00 14.61
CA SER A 169 20.96 -7.81 13.76
C SER A 169 20.89 -6.51 14.58
N GLY A 170 20.55 -6.61 15.87
CA GLY A 170 20.30 -5.46 16.73
C GLY A 170 18.97 -4.76 16.46
N CYS A 171 18.07 -5.35 15.65
CA CYS A 171 16.73 -4.82 15.48
C CYS A 171 15.88 -5.02 16.74
N GLY A 172 14.85 -4.19 16.89
CA GLY A 172 13.78 -4.47 17.85
C GLY A 172 12.75 -5.42 17.25
N LEU A 173 11.79 -5.82 18.07
CA LEU A 173 10.64 -6.62 17.67
C LEU A 173 9.36 -5.80 17.82
N LEU A 174 8.50 -5.90 16.82
CA LEU A 174 7.09 -5.57 16.93
C LEU A 174 6.39 -6.90 17.21
N LEU A 175 5.65 -7.01 18.31
CA LEU A 175 4.89 -8.22 18.58
C LEU A 175 3.42 -7.97 18.34
N ASP A 176 2.90 -8.47 17.22
CA ASP A 176 1.47 -8.57 17.06
C ASP A 176 0.95 -9.76 17.86
N ILE A 177 0.19 -9.43 18.91
CA ILE A 177 -0.40 -10.37 19.85
C ILE A 177 -1.52 -11.17 19.17
N ASN A 178 -2.23 -10.56 18.20
CA ASN A 178 -3.22 -11.26 17.41
C ASN A 178 -2.54 -12.34 16.55
N ASN A 179 -1.45 -12.02 15.86
CA ASN A 179 -0.68 -13.00 15.09
C ASN A 179 -0.15 -14.16 15.95
N LEU A 180 0.31 -13.92 17.18
CA LEU A 180 0.67 -15.01 18.10
C LEU A 180 -0.51 -15.93 18.42
N TYR A 181 -1.69 -15.36 18.66
CA TYR A 181 -2.91 -16.14 18.90
C TYR A 181 -3.34 -16.95 17.68
N VAL A 182 -3.33 -16.32 16.50
CA VAL A 182 -3.67 -16.97 15.22
C VAL A 182 -2.72 -18.14 14.94
N ASN A 183 -1.41 -17.94 15.14
CA ASN A 183 -0.40 -19.00 14.98
C ASN A 183 -0.59 -20.12 16.02
N GLN A 184 -0.97 -19.80 17.26
CA GLN A 184 -1.36 -20.82 18.25
C GLN A 184 -2.53 -21.67 17.76
N CYS A 185 -3.59 -21.04 17.23
CA CYS A 185 -4.74 -21.76 16.70
C CYS A 185 -4.41 -22.59 15.46
N ASN A 186 -3.57 -22.07 14.56
CA ASN A 186 -3.26 -22.72 13.29
C ASN A 186 -2.19 -23.81 13.41
N HIS A 187 -1.22 -23.67 14.32
CA HIS A 187 -0.07 -24.58 14.40
C HIS A 187 0.01 -25.36 15.71
N GLY A 188 -0.81 -25.02 16.70
CA GLY A 188 -0.75 -25.60 18.04
C GLY A 188 0.44 -25.13 18.86
N GLU A 189 1.06 -24.00 18.47
CA GLU A 189 2.13 -23.34 19.19
C GLU A 189 1.58 -22.68 20.47
N ASP A 190 2.35 -22.65 21.56
CA ASP A 190 1.93 -21.98 22.80
C ASP A 190 2.37 -20.51 22.77
N ALA A 191 1.40 -19.60 22.67
CA ALA A 191 1.65 -18.16 22.59
C ALA A 191 2.28 -17.61 23.89
N LEU A 192 1.96 -18.16 25.06
CA LEU A 192 2.61 -17.76 26.32
C LEU A 192 4.07 -18.21 26.36
N ALA A 193 4.35 -19.42 25.87
CA ALA A 193 5.73 -19.90 25.73
C ALA A 193 6.52 -19.05 24.72
N ALA A 194 5.88 -18.60 23.64
CA ALA A 194 6.49 -17.69 22.67
C ALA A 194 6.87 -16.34 23.31
N LEU A 195 5.98 -15.71 24.08
CA LEU A 195 6.28 -14.49 24.85
C LEU A 195 7.43 -14.70 25.85
N GLN A 196 7.51 -15.88 26.47
CA GLN A 196 8.59 -16.20 27.43
C GLN A 196 9.96 -16.37 26.76
N ALA A 197 10.00 -16.84 25.52
CA ALA A 197 11.24 -17.05 24.76
C ALA A 197 11.92 -15.74 24.34
N ILE A 198 11.17 -14.64 24.31
CA ILE A 198 11.67 -13.31 23.92
C ILE A 198 12.16 -12.54 25.15
N ALA A 199 13.27 -11.83 25.00
CA ALA A 199 13.91 -11.10 26.08
C ALA A 199 13.21 -9.75 26.35
N PRO A 200 13.04 -9.32 27.61
CA PRO A 200 12.58 -7.97 27.92
C PRO A 200 13.54 -6.94 27.35
N GLY A 201 12.98 -5.83 26.85
CA GLY A 201 13.75 -4.77 26.21
C GLY A 201 14.09 -4.99 24.74
N SER A 202 13.80 -6.17 24.15
CA SER A 202 13.88 -6.36 22.70
C SER A 202 12.60 -5.98 21.95
N VAL A 203 11.46 -5.88 22.66
CA VAL A 203 10.17 -5.52 22.07
C VAL A 203 9.98 -4.01 22.14
N GLY A 204 9.77 -3.38 20.99
CA GLY A 204 9.60 -1.93 20.85
C GLY A 204 8.14 -1.51 20.66
N GLU A 205 7.27 -2.43 20.23
CA GLU A 205 5.88 -2.14 19.91
C GLU A 205 5.01 -3.41 20.02
N PHE A 206 3.74 -3.23 20.39
CA PHE A 206 2.70 -4.26 20.31
C PHE A 206 1.62 -3.83 19.32
N HIS A 207 1.11 -4.79 18.54
CA HIS A 207 -0.14 -4.62 17.81
C HIS A 207 -1.24 -5.48 18.43
N LEU A 208 -2.47 -4.96 18.35
CA LEU A 208 -3.69 -5.62 18.77
C LEU A 208 -4.73 -5.46 17.66
N ALA A 209 -5.21 -6.59 17.16
CA ALA A 209 -6.23 -6.65 16.14
C ALA A 209 -7.23 -7.80 16.38
N GLY A 210 -8.25 -7.87 15.53
CA GLY A 210 -9.18 -9.00 15.47
C GLY A 210 -8.97 -9.89 14.24
N HIS A 211 -9.47 -11.12 14.35
CA HIS A 211 -9.31 -12.18 13.35
C HIS A 211 -10.66 -12.82 12.97
N LEU A 212 -10.64 -13.61 11.89
CA LEU A 212 -11.78 -14.36 11.40
C LEU A 212 -11.59 -15.86 11.64
N VAL A 213 -12.51 -16.49 12.36
CA VAL A 213 -12.49 -17.95 12.57
C VAL A 213 -13.21 -18.65 11.42
N THR A 214 -12.55 -19.58 10.74
CA THR A 214 -13.14 -20.42 9.69
C THR A 214 -13.03 -21.91 10.03
N PRO A 215 -13.73 -22.80 9.31
CA PRO A 215 -13.60 -24.24 9.50
C PRO A 215 -12.19 -24.80 9.24
N HIS A 216 -11.34 -24.07 8.51
CA HIS A 216 -10.04 -24.57 8.03
C HIS A 216 -8.83 -23.90 8.70
N ALA A 217 -9.00 -22.65 9.14
CA ALA A 217 -7.97 -21.85 9.78
C ALA A 217 -8.59 -20.67 10.54
N VAL A 218 -7.86 -20.12 11.49
CA VAL A 218 -8.07 -18.74 11.93
C VAL A 218 -7.33 -17.85 10.94
N ILE A 219 -8.06 -16.97 10.28
CA ILE A 219 -7.56 -16.05 9.27
C ILE A 219 -7.29 -14.73 9.94
N ASP A 220 -6.09 -14.25 9.74
CA ASP A 220 -5.75 -12.91 10.11
C ASP A 220 -6.18 -11.92 9.02
N HIS A 221 -7.09 -11.03 9.37
CA HIS A 221 -7.68 -10.07 8.42
C HIS A 221 -7.82 -8.65 8.99
N HIS A 222 -7.53 -8.46 10.28
CA HIS A 222 -7.63 -7.17 10.96
C HIS A 222 -8.93 -6.40 10.64
N GLY A 223 -10.05 -7.11 10.57
CA GLY A 223 -11.37 -6.59 10.22
C GLY A 223 -12.44 -6.82 11.28
N ALA A 224 -12.01 -7.12 12.52
CA ALA A 224 -12.88 -7.34 13.64
C ALA A 224 -12.31 -6.73 14.92
N ARG A 225 -13.17 -6.55 15.92
CA ARG A 225 -12.73 -6.16 17.26
C ARG A 225 -11.74 -7.17 17.83
N VAL A 226 -10.82 -6.67 18.65
CA VAL A 226 -9.83 -7.47 19.37
C VAL A 226 -10.55 -8.50 20.24
N ALA A 227 -10.25 -9.78 20.01
CA ALA A 227 -10.92 -10.88 20.71
C ALA A 227 -10.44 -11.02 22.16
N GLU A 228 -11.29 -11.55 23.04
CA GLU A 228 -10.95 -11.75 24.47
C GLU A 228 -9.67 -12.56 24.71
N PRO A 229 -9.38 -13.66 23.97
CA PRO A 229 -8.13 -14.38 24.12
C PRO A 229 -6.90 -13.54 23.77
N VAL A 230 -7.03 -12.59 22.82
CA VAL A 230 -5.96 -11.66 22.45
C VAL A 230 -5.73 -10.63 23.55
N TRP A 231 -6.80 -10.10 24.17
CA TRP A 231 -6.69 -9.25 25.35
C TRP A 231 -6.01 -9.96 26.53
N ALA A 232 -6.29 -11.24 26.75
CA ALA A 232 -5.63 -12.03 27.78
C ALA A 232 -4.13 -12.20 27.50
N LEU A 233 -3.75 -12.47 26.25
CA LEU A 233 -2.34 -12.54 25.84
C LEU A 233 -1.65 -11.17 25.94
N TYR A 234 -2.34 -10.08 25.62
CA TYR A 234 -1.82 -8.73 25.78
C TYR A 234 -1.50 -8.42 27.25
N GLN A 235 -2.36 -8.80 28.19
CA GLN A 235 -2.07 -8.66 29.62
C GLN A 235 -0.82 -9.47 30.04
N ALA A 236 -0.65 -10.69 29.50
CA ALA A 236 0.55 -11.48 29.75
C ALA A 236 1.81 -10.82 29.14
N ALA A 237 1.70 -10.22 27.96
CA ALA A 237 2.76 -9.48 27.32
C ALA A 237 3.14 -8.23 28.14
N LEU A 238 2.18 -7.45 28.63
CA LEU A 238 2.41 -6.32 29.54
C LEU A 238 3.12 -6.75 30.83
N GLN A 239 2.75 -7.88 31.42
CA GLN A 239 3.43 -8.42 32.61
C GLN A 239 4.89 -8.80 32.31
N ARG A 240 5.16 -9.27 31.09
CA ARG A 240 6.48 -9.74 30.68
C ARG A 240 7.43 -8.60 30.28
N PHE A 241 6.94 -7.66 29.47
CA PHE A 241 7.72 -6.64 28.78
C PHE A 241 7.54 -5.23 29.36
N GLY A 242 6.49 -5.00 30.15
CA GLY A 242 6.13 -3.68 30.67
C GLY A 242 5.24 -2.90 29.70
N GLN A 243 5.21 -1.58 29.89
CA GLN A 243 4.38 -0.65 29.10
C GLN A 243 5.05 -0.32 27.76
N VAL A 244 5.08 -1.31 26.86
CA VAL A 244 5.51 -1.13 25.47
C VAL A 244 4.42 -0.35 24.71
N PRO A 245 4.76 0.59 23.80
CA PRO A 245 3.80 1.23 22.90
C PRO A 245 2.89 0.23 22.24
N THR A 246 1.59 0.49 22.23
CA THR A 246 0.58 -0.45 21.72
C THR A 246 -0.29 0.21 20.67
N LEU A 247 -0.48 -0.45 19.53
CA LEU A 247 -1.39 -0.04 18.47
C LEU A 247 -2.67 -0.86 18.52
N ILE A 248 -3.81 -0.20 18.27
CA ILE A 248 -5.01 -0.89 17.77
C ILE A 248 -5.00 -0.82 16.25
N GLU A 249 -4.99 -1.99 15.61
CA GLU A 249 -4.86 -2.14 14.17
C GLU A 249 -6.15 -2.63 13.51
N TRP A 250 -6.50 -1.99 12.39
CA TRP A 250 -7.63 -2.33 11.52
C TRP A 250 -7.27 -2.07 10.05
N ASP A 251 -7.38 -3.10 9.21
CA ASP A 251 -7.01 -3.06 7.78
C ASP A 251 -8.16 -3.36 6.83
N THR A 252 -9.03 -4.26 7.24
CA THR A 252 -10.25 -4.59 6.49
C THR A 252 -11.46 -4.13 7.28
N ASP A 253 -12.59 -3.89 6.60
CA ASP A 253 -13.85 -3.49 7.23
C ASP A 253 -13.70 -2.38 8.31
N VAL A 254 -12.84 -1.39 7.99
CA VAL A 254 -12.40 -0.34 8.92
C VAL A 254 -13.61 0.33 9.58
N PRO A 255 -13.71 0.32 10.92
CA PRO A 255 -14.92 0.72 11.62
C PRO A 255 -15.01 2.24 11.72
N ALA A 256 -16.13 2.73 12.25
CA ALA A 256 -16.24 4.13 12.65
C ALA A 256 -15.15 4.48 13.69
N LEU A 257 -14.70 5.74 13.69
CA LEU A 257 -13.59 6.18 14.53
C LEU A 257 -13.86 5.93 16.02
N GLU A 258 -15.09 6.07 16.48
CA GLU A 258 -15.47 5.86 17.88
C GLU A 258 -15.15 4.44 18.35
N VAL A 259 -15.37 3.43 17.50
CA VAL A 259 -15.06 2.04 17.82
C VAL A 259 -13.56 1.82 17.96
N LEU A 260 -12.77 2.44 17.09
CA LEU A 260 -11.31 2.37 17.14
C LEU A 260 -10.76 3.03 18.43
N LEU A 261 -11.31 4.18 18.81
CA LEU A 261 -10.94 4.89 20.03
C LEU A 261 -11.37 4.13 21.31
N GLU A 262 -12.52 3.46 21.30
CA GLU A 262 -12.96 2.62 22.42
C GLU A 262 -11.98 1.47 22.70
N GLU A 263 -11.47 0.80 21.67
CA GLU A 263 -10.47 -0.26 21.84
C GLU A 263 -9.12 0.29 22.31
N ALA A 264 -8.75 1.49 21.84
CA ALA A 264 -7.54 2.16 22.31
C ALA A 264 -7.64 2.53 23.80
N ASP A 265 -8.81 3.02 24.24
CA ASP A 265 -9.09 3.29 25.65
C ASP A 265 -9.05 2.00 26.50
N GLN A 266 -9.57 0.90 25.96
CA GLN A 266 -9.47 -0.42 26.61
C GLN A 266 -8.01 -0.84 26.78
N ALA A 267 -7.19 -0.79 25.73
CA ALA A 267 -5.75 -1.10 25.82
C ALA A 267 -5.04 -0.20 26.84
N ARG A 268 -5.36 1.11 26.85
CA ARG A 268 -4.78 2.08 27.80
C ARG A 268 -5.14 1.73 29.24
N SER A 269 -6.37 1.28 29.49
CA SER A 269 -6.82 0.87 30.83
C SER A 269 -6.06 -0.34 31.39
N LEU A 270 -5.49 -1.18 30.51
CA LEU A 270 -4.72 -2.36 30.86
C LEU A 270 -3.23 -2.06 31.10
N MET A 271 -2.68 -0.98 30.53
CA MET A 271 -1.29 -0.54 30.70
C MET A 271 -1.00 -0.01 32.12
N LYS A 272 -1.11 -0.86 33.13
CA LYS A 272 -0.79 -0.53 34.53
C LYS A 272 0.69 -0.77 34.82
N PRO A 273 1.29 -0.07 35.80
CA PRO A 273 2.66 -0.34 36.19
C PRO A 273 2.78 -1.79 36.68
N HIS A 274 3.66 -2.57 36.05
CA HIS A 274 4.00 -3.91 36.49
C HIS A 274 5.45 -3.94 36.97
N GLN A 275 5.69 -4.68 38.04
CA GLN A 275 7.04 -4.83 38.59
C GLN A 275 7.86 -5.63 37.57
N PRO A 276 9.05 -5.15 37.17
CA PRO A 276 9.85 -5.85 36.17
C PRO A 276 10.18 -7.26 36.69
N PRO A 277 9.93 -8.33 35.90
CA PRO A 277 10.26 -9.68 36.33
C PRO A 277 11.77 -9.86 36.49
N ALA A 278 12.16 -10.87 37.26
CA ALA A 278 13.55 -11.22 37.54
C ALA A 278 14.40 -11.40 36.25
N PRO A 279 15.72 -11.12 36.29
CA PRO A 279 16.60 -11.26 35.14
C PRO A 279 16.58 -12.70 34.59
N TRP A 280 16.42 -12.81 33.28
CA TRP A 280 16.19 -14.07 32.58
C TRP A 280 17.48 -14.69 32.03
N GLN A 281 17.54 -16.02 31.98
CA GLN A 281 18.66 -16.77 31.41
C GLN A 281 18.34 -17.18 29.97
N VAL A 282 19.16 -16.72 29.02
CA VAL A 282 19.03 -17.09 27.61
C VAL A 282 19.35 -18.57 27.43
N THR A 283 18.39 -19.34 26.94
CA THR A 283 18.65 -20.69 26.42
C THR A 283 19.15 -20.60 24.99
N SER A 284 20.47 -20.66 24.80
CA SER A 284 21.08 -20.78 23.47
C SER A 284 20.65 -22.10 22.82
N VAL A 285 20.00 -22.04 21.67
CA VAL A 285 19.67 -23.23 20.89
C VAL A 285 20.88 -23.61 20.04
N PRO A 286 21.34 -24.88 20.07
CA PRO A 286 22.41 -25.33 19.19
C PRO A 286 21.95 -25.24 17.73
N MET A 287 22.70 -24.50 16.92
CA MET A 287 22.38 -24.33 15.50
C MET A 287 22.78 -25.54 14.68
N THR A 288 21.92 -25.94 13.75
CA THR A 288 22.27 -26.80 12.63
C THR A 288 22.98 -26.00 11.54
N PRO A 289 23.94 -26.62 10.80
CA PRO A 289 24.67 -25.94 9.74
C PRO A 289 23.72 -25.35 8.69
N ALA A 290 24.03 -24.15 8.21
CA ALA A 290 23.25 -23.47 7.18
C ALA A 290 23.20 -24.28 5.87
N LEU A 291 22.00 -24.43 5.32
CA LEU A 291 21.83 -24.85 3.94
C LEU A 291 22.26 -23.70 3.00
N PRO A 292 22.72 -24.00 1.77
CA PRO A 292 23.07 -22.93 0.83
C PRO A 292 21.85 -22.06 0.46
N ASN A 293 22.06 -20.76 0.24
CA ASN A 293 21.01 -19.82 -0.20
C ASN A 293 20.23 -20.29 -1.45
N SER A 294 20.86 -21.08 -2.33
CA SER A 294 20.21 -21.66 -3.50
C SER A 294 19.03 -22.58 -3.17
N THR A 295 19.00 -23.18 -1.98
CA THR A 295 17.86 -24.01 -1.54
C THR A 295 16.67 -23.17 -1.09
N LEU A 296 16.92 -22.02 -0.44
CA LEU A 296 15.87 -21.08 -0.05
C LEU A 296 15.19 -20.47 -1.27
N GLU A 297 16.00 -20.00 -2.23
CA GLU A 297 15.52 -19.46 -3.51
C GLU A 297 14.63 -20.47 -4.26
N ALA A 298 15.11 -21.72 -4.42
CA ALA A 298 14.34 -22.75 -5.11
C ALA A 298 13.01 -23.06 -4.41
N GLY A 299 13.00 -23.06 -3.07
CA GLY A 299 11.78 -23.25 -2.28
C GLY A 299 10.76 -22.14 -2.49
N GLN A 300 11.19 -20.88 -2.41
CA GLN A 300 10.34 -19.71 -2.65
C GLN A 300 9.81 -19.67 -4.09
N GLN A 301 10.66 -19.97 -5.07
CA GLN A 301 10.27 -20.04 -6.48
C GLN A 301 9.22 -21.13 -6.74
N ALA A 302 9.37 -22.30 -6.12
CA ALA A 302 8.39 -23.38 -6.24
C ALA A 302 7.05 -23.03 -5.56
N PHE A 303 7.11 -22.39 -4.38
CA PHE A 303 5.92 -21.92 -3.68
C PHE A 303 5.16 -20.87 -4.50
N ALA A 304 5.87 -19.86 -5.02
CA ALA A 304 5.31 -18.83 -5.90
C ALA A 304 4.64 -19.44 -7.14
N ALA A 305 5.29 -20.42 -7.78
CA ALA A 305 4.72 -21.13 -8.92
C ALA A 305 3.41 -21.85 -8.55
N ALA A 306 3.34 -22.46 -7.36
CA ALA A 306 2.12 -23.13 -6.87
C ALA A 306 0.99 -22.16 -6.50
N LEU A 307 1.30 -20.91 -6.12
CA LEU A 307 0.28 -19.88 -5.94
C LEU A 307 -0.32 -19.46 -7.28
N LEU A 308 0.52 -19.21 -8.28
CA LEU A 308 0.10 -18.73 -9.59
C LEU A 308 -0.57 -19.81 -10.45
N ASP A 309 -0.14 -21.07 -10.33
CA ASP A 309 -0.69 -22.21 -11.04
C ASP A 309 -0.84 -23.43 -10.12
N MET A 310 -2.08 -23.91 -10.01
CA MET A 310 -2.43 -25.10 -9.23
C MET A 310 -1.66 -26.34 -9.65
N ALA A 311 -1.25 -26.45 -10.91
CA ALA A 311 -0.49 -27.59 -11.44
C ALA A 311 0.84 -27.82 -10.72
N HIS A 312 1.40 -26.80 -10.06
CA HIS A 312 2.64 -26.91 -9.30
C HIS A 312 2.45 -27.29 -7.82
N SER A 313 1.21 -27.45 -7.35
CA SER A 313 0.93 -27.72 -5.92
C SER A 313 1.54 -29.03 -5.44
N GLU A 314 1.45 -30.11 -6.21
CA GLU A 314 1.96 -31.44 -5.81
C GLU A 314 3.46 -31.46 -5.54
N ALA A 315 4.23 -30.57 -6.19
CA ALA A 315 5.68 -30.47 -6.00
C ALA A 315 6.08 -29.81 -4.67
N VAL A 316 5.22 -28.97 -4.09
CA VAL A 316 5.53 -28.20 -2.87
C VAL A 316 4.86 -28.76 -1.61
N LEU A 317 3.70 -29.39 -1.73
CA LEU A 317 2.96 -29.92 -0.58
C LEU A 317 3.77 -30.88 0.30
N PRO A 318 4.61 -31.80 -0.22
CA PRO A 318 5.43 -32.68 0.61
C PRO A 318 6.37 -31.95 1.57
N GLN A 319 6.72 -30.69 1.29
CA GLN A 319 7.62 -29.86 2.09
C GLN A 319 6.92 -29.18 3.27
N MET A 320 5.58 -29.25 3.33
CA MET A 320 4.75 -28.59 4.34
C MET A 320 4.31 -29.58 5.43
N GLN A 321 4.14 -29.06 6.64
CA GLN A 321 3.60 -29.80 7.78
C GLN A 321 2.06 -29.83 7.77
N GLY A 322 1.49 -30.78 8.51
CA GLY A 322 0.04 -30.88 8.72
C GLY A 322 -0.74 -31.54 7.58
N VAL A 323 -1.92 -32.06 7.93
CA VAL A 323 -2.81 -32.75 6.99
C VAL A 323 -3.61 -31.79 6.10
N ALA A 324 -3.91 -30.58 6.59
CA ALA A 324 -4.68 -29.56 5.89
C ALA A 324 -3.82 -28.64 4.98
N ARG A 325 -2.63 -29.10 4.59
CA ARG A 325 -1.64 -28.30 3.85
C ARG A 325 -2.10 -27.85 2.47
N ALA A 326 -2.96 -28.64 1.81
CA ALA A 326 -3.49 -28.28 0.49
C ALA A 326 -4.52 -27.14 0.60
N GLU A 327 -5.41 -27.23 1.58
CA GLU A 327 -6.41 -26.22 1.91
C GLU A 327 -5.72 -24.92 2.36
N ARG A 328 -4.69 -25.01 3.21
CA ARG A 328 -3.92 -23.85 3.68
C ARG A 328 -3.10 -23.18 2.57
N LEU A 329 -2.54 -23.94 1.63
CA LEU A 329 -1.92 -23.37 0.43
C LEU A 329 -2.95 -22.64 -0.44
N ALA A 330 -4.18 -23.16 -0.52
CA ALA A 330 -5.26 -22.51 -1.26
C ALA A 330 -5.69 -21.17 -0.63
N LEU A 331 -5.52 -20.97 0.69
CA LEU A 331 -5.75 -19.68 1.35
C LEU A 331 -4.82 -18.60 0.80
N TYR A 332 -3.52 -18.87 0.69
CA TYR A 332 -2.57 -17.93 0.08
C TYR A 332 -2.91 -17.60 -1.38
N ARG A 333 -3.37 -18.59 -2.16
CA ARG A 333 -3.86 -18.33 -3.53
C ARG A 333 -5.11 -17.45 -3.53
N GLY A 334 -6.02 -17.67 -2.59
CA GLY A 334 -7.20 -16.85 -2.37
C GLY A 334 -6.85 -15.41 -2.03
N ASN A 335 -5.87 -15.20 -1.12
CA ASN A 335 -5.36 -13.89 -0.74
C ASN A 335 -4.81 -13.15 -1.96
N LEU A 336 -3.96 -13.80 -2.77
CA LEU A 336 -3.42 -13.22 -3.98
C LEU A 336 -4.53 -12.73 -4.95
N GLY A 337 -5.56 -13.56 -5.16
CA GLY A 337 -6.72 -13.17 -5.97
C GLY A 337 -7.53 -12.02 -5.37
N ALA A 338 -7.72 -12.01 -4.04
CA ALA A 338 -8.40 -10.94 -3.33
C ALA A 338 -7.62 -9.62 -3.41
N THR A 339 -6.29 -9.66 -3.28
CA THR A 339 -5.39 -8.51 -3.43
C THR A 339 -5.48 -7.92 -4.82
N TRP A 340 -5.45 -8.74 -5.88
CA TRP A 340 -5.60 -8.26 -7.26
C TRP A 340 -6.94 -7.56 -7.47
N ARG A 341 -8.04 -8.19 -7.03
CA ARG A 341 -9.38 -7.62 -7.13
C ARG A 341 -9.47 -6.29 -6.37
N ARG A 342 -8.99 -6.23 -5.12
CA ARG A 342 -9.04 -5.02 -4.30
C ARG A 342 -8.24 -3.89 -4.94
N THR A 343 -7.00 -4.18 -5.33
CA THR A 343 -6.09 -3.21 -5.95
C THR A 343 -6.67 -2.64 -7.24
N LEU A 344 -7.12 -3.50 -8.14
CA LEU A 344 -7.75 -3.04 -9.38
C LEU A 344 -9.09 -2.32 -9.11
N GLY A 345 -9.87 -2.77 -8.12
CA GLY A 345 -11.13 -2.11 -7.76
C GLY A 345 -10.93 -0.68 -7.26
N HIS A 346 -9.83 -0.41 -6.55
CA HIS A 346 -9.46 0.94 -6.13
C HIS A 346 -9.00 1.82 -7.31
N ALA A 347 -8.25 1.25 -8.26
CA ALA A 347 -7.77 1.98 -9.43
C ALA A 347 -8.84 2.15 -10.54
N TYR A 348 -9.83 1.25 -10.60
CA TYR A 348 -10.86 1.17 -11.64
C TYR A 348 -12.29 1.03 -11.07
N PRO A 349 -12.74 1.93 -10.17
CA PRO A 349 -14.04 1.79 -9.50
C PRO A 349 -15.24 1.86 -10.46
N VAL A 350 -15.17 2.63 -11.54
CA VAL A 350 -16.24 2.73 -12.54
C VAL A 350 -16.26 1.51 -13.44
N VAL A 351 -15.11 0.98 -13.87
CA VAL A 351 -15.07 -0.33 -14.56
C VAL A 351 -15.70 -1.41 -13.69
N LEU A 352 -15.38 -1.48 -12.39
CA LEU A 352 -16.01 -2.40 -11.43
C LEU A 352 -17.53 -2.20 -11.38
N ALA A 353 -18.01 -0.97 -11.29
CA ALA A 353 -19.44 -0.67 -11.26
C ALA A 353 -20.16 -1.06 -12.56
N LEU A 354 -19.53 -0.85 -13.72
CA LEU A 354 -20.09 -1.15 -15.04
C LEU A 354 -20.23 -2.65 -15.29
N VAL A 355 -19.21 -3.44 -14.94
CA VAL A 355 -19.21 -4.90 -15.22
C VAL A 355 -19.82 -5.72 -14.08
N GLY A 356 -19.91 -5.14 -12.89
CA GLY A 356 -20.39 -5.79 -11.69
C GLY A 356 -19.34 -6.67 -11.01
N ASP A 357 -19.58 -6.91 -9.72
CA ASP A 357 -18.62 -7.50 -8.79
C ASP A 357 -18.08 -8.88 -9.19
N ALA A 358 -18.99 -9.76 -9.61
CA ALA A 358 -18.65 -11.14 -9.98
C ALA A 358 -17.79 -11.19 -11.25
N PHE A 359 -18.14 -10.42 -12.28
CA PHE A 359 -17.35 -10.34 -13.50
C PHE A 359 -16.00 -9.71 -13.23
N PHE A 360 -15.96 -8.61 -12.46
CA PHE A 360 -14.73 -7.92 -12.12
C PHE A 360 -13.76 -8.83 -11.35
N GLY A 361 -14.26 -9.66 -10.42
CA GLY A 361 -13.43 -10.65 -9.73
C GLY A 361 -12.76 -11.65 -10.68
N GLY A 362 -13.51 -12.17 -11.66
CA GLY A 362 -12.96 -13.04 -12.71
C GLY A 362 -11.94 -12.33 -13.61
N LEU A 363 -12.26 -11.09 -14.01
CA LEU A 363 -11.41 -10.21 -14.81
C LEU A 363 -10.08 -9.89 -14.11
N ALA A 364 -10.14 -9.49 -12.84
CA ALA A 364 -8.96 -9.21 -12.02
C ALA A 364 -8.07 -10.45 -11.87
N GLY A 365 -8.67 -11.62 -11.65
CA GLY A 365 -7.94 -12.89 -11.62
C GLY A 365 -7.26 -13.23 -12.95
N ALA A 366 -7.93 -12.98 -14.08
CA ALA A 366 -7.34 -13.18 -15.41
C ALA A 366 -6.18 -12.21 -15.68
N TYR A 367 -6.36 -10.93 -15.34
CA TYR A 367 -5.33 -9.91 -15.45
C TYR A 367 -4.11 -10.25 -14.60
N GLY A 368 -4.28 -10.57 -13.31
CA GLY A 368 -3.15 -10.84 -12.41
C GLY A 368 -2.31 -12.05 -12.79
N ARG A 369 -2.89 -13.04 -13.47
CA ARG A 369 -2.13 -14.16 -14.06
C ARG A 369 -1.39 -13.78 -15.34
N ALA A 370 -1.98 -12.94 -16.17
CA ALA A 370 -1.37 -12.49 -17.43
C ALA A 370 -0.27 -11.44 -17.21
N TYR A 371 -0.46 -10.58 -16.20
CA TYR A 371 0.39 -9.45 -15.85
C TYR A 371 0.68 -9.46 -14.35
N PRO A 372 1.44 -10.44 -13.84
CA PRO A 372 1.84 -10.48 -12.44
C PRO A 372 2.64 -9.23 -12.07
N SER A 373 2.49 -8.77 -10.82
CA SER A 373 3.18 -7.58 -10.34
C SER A 373 4.70 -7.74 -10.42
N GLN A 374 5.40 -6.64 -10.67
CA GLN A 374 6.85 -6.54 -10.69
C GLN A 374 7.35 -5.46 -9.73
N ASP A 375 6.44 -4.77 -9.04
CA ASP A 375 6.73 -3.68 -8.12
C ASP A 375 6.15 -3.97 -6.73
N PRO A 376 6.89 -3.73 -5.64
CA PRO A 376 6.33 -3.79 -4.28
C PRO A 376 5.20 -2.77 -4.08
N ASP A 377 5.18 -1.67 -4.83
CA ASP A 377 4.14 -0.66 -4.81
C ASP A 377 2.92 -1.09 -5.66
N LEU A 378 1.88 -1.58 -4.99
CA LEU A 378 0.64 -2.02 -5.64
C LEU A 378 -0.08 -0.92 -6.42
N ASN A 379 0.23 0.36 -6.17
CA ASN A 379 -0.31 1.46 -6.98
C ASN A 379 0.12 1.38 -8.45
N GLN A 380 1.13 0.58 -8.78
CA GLN A 380 1.59 0.37 -10.17
C GLN A 380 0.93 -0.82 -10.86
N PHE A 381 0.19 -1.67 -10.14
CA PHE A 381 -0.29 -2.96 -10.62
C PHE A 381 -1.26 -2.86 -11.81
N GLY A 382 -2.07 -1.79 -11.87
CA GLY A 382 -3.08 -1.57 -12.90
C GLY A 382 -2.54 -1.17 -14.28
N ALA A 383 -1.25 -0.83 -14.42
CA ALA A 383 -0.75 -0.09 -15.58
C ALA A 383 -1.07 -0.67 -16.97
N ARG A 384 -1.27 -1.99 -17.09
CA ARG A 384 -1.56 -2.67 -18.37
C ARG A 384 -3.04 -3.06 -18.53
N PHE A 385 -3.90 -2.69 -17.59
CA PHE A 385 -5.30 -3.14 -17.53
C PHE A 385 -6.12 -2.68 -18.73
N ALA A 386 -5.96 -1.43 -19.17
CA ALA A 386 -6.63 -0.94 -20.37
C ALA A 386 -6.22 -1.72 -21.64
N THR A 387 -4.92 -1.95 -21.84
CA THR A 387 -4.42 -2.76 -22.97
C THR A 387 -4.85 -4.22 -22.88
N PHE A 388 -4.96 -4.77 -21.67
CA PHE A 388 -5.50 -6.10 -21.48
C PHE A 388 -6.96 -6.18 -21.92
N LEU A 389 -7.76 -5.15 -21.61
CA LEU A 389 -9.17 -5.08 -21.98
C LEU A 389 -9.39 -4.94 -23.50
N ASP A 390 -8.46 -4.33 -24.24
CA ASP A 390 -8.54 -4.22 -25.70
C ASP A 390 -8.74 -5.60 -26.38
N ASP A 391 -8.08 -6.64 -25.86
CA ASP A 391 -8.12 -8.02 -26.40
C ASP A 391 -8.93 -9.00 -25.53
N PHE A 392 -9.58 -8.53 -24.45
CA PHE A 392 -10.28 -9.41 -23.52
C PHE A 392 -11.67 -9.79 -24.05
N ALA A 393 -11.74 -10.90 -24.80
CA ALA A 393 -12.97 -11.39 -25.44
C ALA A 393 -14.24 -11.39 -24.56
N PRO A 394 -14.19 -11.77 -23.26
CA PRO A 394 -15.38 -11.71 -22.41
C PRO A 394 -15.96 -10.30 -22.17
N ALA A 395 -15.22 -9.22 -22.45
CA ALA A 395 -15.67 -7.84 -22.34
C ALA A 395 -16.01 -7.19 -23.70
N ALA A 396 -16.02 -7.95 -24.80
CA ALA A 396 -16.20 -7.41 -26.15
C ALA A 396 -17.53 -6.68 -26.39
N GLU A 397 -18.57 -6.96 -25.59
CA GLU A 397 -19.87 -6.27 -25.66
C GLU A 397 -19.83 -4.83 -25.09
N LEU A 398 -18.74 -4.46 -24.40
CA LEU A 398 -18.52 -3.15 -23.80
C LEU A 398 -17.30 -2.47 -24.46
N PRO A 399 -17.39 -2.03 -25.73
CA PRO A 399 -16.23 -1.56 -26.50
C PRO A 399 -15.59 -0.27 -25.96
N TYR A 400 -16.28 0.45 -25.07
CA TYR A 400 -15.79 1.64 -24.38
C TYR A 400 -15.02 1.33 -23.08
N LEU A 401 -15.00 0.08 -22.63
CA LEU A 401 -14.38 -0.32 -21.36
C LEU A 401 -12.86 -0.08 -21.32
N PRO A 402 -12.08 -0.33 -22.40
CA PRO A 402 -10.66 0.01 -22.41
C PRO A 402 -10.43 1.52 -22.23
N ASP A 403 -11.20 2.37 -22.91
CA ASP A 403 -11.11 3.83 -22.81
C ASP A 403 -11.51 4.33 -21.41
N MET A 404 -12.54 3.73 -20.80
CA MET A 404 -12.87 3.97 -19.40
C MET A 404 -11.70 3.63 -18.49
N ALA A 405 -11.05 2.47 -18.69
CA ALA A 405 -9.87 2.10 -17.92
C ALA A 405 -8.69 3.07 -18.15
N ARG A 406 -8.51 3.63 -19.35
CA ARG A 406 -7.49 4.68 -19.59
C ARG A 406 -7.80 5.95 -18.78
N LEU A 407 -9.06 6.36 -18.72
CA LEU A 407 -9.50 7.50 -17.91
C LEU A 407 -9.26 7.27 -16.41
N GLU A 408 -9.71 6.15 -15.87
CA GLU A 408 -9.52 5.85 -14.45
C GLU A 408 -8.05 5.67 -14.08
N TRP A 409 -7.25 5.05 -14.95
CA TRP A 409 -5.81 4.96 -14.74
C TRP A 409 -5.12 6.33 -14.73
N ALA A 410 -5.53 7.25 -15.61
CA ALA A 410 -5.01 8.61 -15.62
C ALA A 410 -5.38 9.36 -14.33
N LEU A 411 -6.60 9.19 -13.81
CA LEU A 411 -7.02 9.74 -12.52
C LEU A 411 -6.22 9.15 -11.36
N HIS A 412 -6.00 7.82 -11.37
CA HIS A 412 -5.17 7.12 -10.40
C HIS A 412 -3.72 7.65 -10.41
N LEU A 413 -3.09 7.78 -11.58
CA LEU A 413 -1.75 8.35 -11.69
C LEU A 413 -1.71 9.82 -11.26
N ALA A 414 -2.72 10.62 -11.59
CA ALA A 414 -2.81 12.01 -11.16
C ALA A 414 -2.86 12.15 -9.64
N HIS A 415 -3.47 11.18 -8.93
CA HIS A 415 -3.48 11.15 -7.46
C HIS A 415 -2.09 11.01 -6.84
N TYR A 416 -1.17 10.29 -7.49
CA TYR A 416 0.20 10.06 -7.01
C TYR A 416 1.26 10.91 -7.70
N ALA A 417 0.90 11.67 -8.75
CA ALA A 417 1.83 12.50 -9.49
C ALA A 417 2.52 13.53 -8.58
N PRO A 418 3.76 13.95 -8.86
CA PRO A 418 4.42 15.02 -8.10
C PRO A 418 3.59 16.31 -8.07
N ASP A 419 3.64 17.02 -6.95
CA ASP A 419 3.02 18.35 -6.83
C ASP A 419 3.82 19.39 -7.62
N ALA A 420 3.12 20.35 -8.24
CA ALA A 420 3.72 21.51 -8.88
C ALA A 420 2.83 22.75 -8.68
N ALA A 421 3.46 23.93 -8.62
CA ALA A 421 2.71 25.17 -8.54
C ALA A 421 2.14 25.53 -9.93
N GLY A 422 0.83 25.74 -10.01
CA GLY A 422 0.19 26.27 -11.22
C GLY A 422 0.69 27.68 -11.53
N LEU A 423 0.79 28.00 -12.82
CA LEU A 423 1.19 29.31 -13.32
C LEU A 423 0.17 30.37 -12.87
N PRO A 424 0.59 31.45 -12.18
CA PRO A 424 -0.36 32.47 -11.76
C PRO A 424 -0.76 33.36 -12.93
N ALA A 425 -2.03 33.78 -12.96
CA ALA A 425 -2.56 34.67 -14.00
C ALA A 425 -1.77 35.98 -14.14
N SER A 426 -1.18 36.47 -13.05
CA SER A 426 -0.32 37.66 -13.06
C SER A 426 0.91 37.50 -13.93
N THR A 427 1.46 36.30 -14.09
CA THR A 427 2.61 36.05 -14.97
C THR A 427 2.22 36.25 -16.42
N LEU A 428 1.11 35.65 -16.86
CA LEU A 428 0.63 35.82 -18.23
C LEU A 428 0.26 37.27 -18.54
N ALA A 429 -0.28 38.01 -17.56
CA ALA A 429 -0.63 39.42 -17.73
C ALA A 429 0.57 40.35 -18.00
N THR A 430 1.81 39.88 -17.79
CA THR A 430 3.02 40.67 -18.08
C THR A 430 3.56 40.49 -19.50
N LEU A 431 3.04 39.53 -20.26
CA LEU A 431 3.54 39.17 -21.59
C LEU A 431 2.82 39.96 -22.69
N THR A 432 3.55 40.38 -23.72
CA THR A 432 2.93 40.80 -24.99
C THR A 432 2.43 39.57 -25.76
N PRO A 433 1.52 39.74 -26.74
CA PRO A 433 1.07 38.64 -27.59
C PRO A 433 2.22 37.87 -28.25
N GLU A 434 3.22 38.57 -28.78
CA GLU A 434 4.37 37.95 -29.44
C GLU A 434 5.24 37.16 -28.44
N GLN A 435 5.37 37.66 -27.21
CA GLN A 435 6.08 36.95 -26.15
C GLN A 435 5.31 35.71 -25.71
N LEU A 436 3.99 35.80 -25.60
CA LEU A 436 3.12 34.68 -25.25
C LEU A 436 3.22 33.59 -26.32
N GLU A 437 3.08 33.93 -27.60
CA GLU A 437 3.20 33.00 -28.73
C GLU A 437 4.56 32.31 -28.79
N ALA A 438 5.64 33.02 -28.47
CA ALA A 438 6.99 32.46 -28.45
C ALA A 438 7.31 31.63 -27.19
N SER A 439 6.50 31.74 -26.13
CA SER A 439 6.73 31.02 -24.88
C SER A 439 6.32 29.56 -24.99
N SER A 440 7.02 28.69 -24.27
CA SER A 440 6.62 27.30 -24.06
C SER A 440 6.15 27.10 -22.62
N PHE A 441 5.18 26.21 -22.42
CA PHE A 441 4.64 25.90 -21.10
C PHE A 441 4.73 24.41 -20.81
N SER A 442 5.12 24.07 -19.59
CA SER A 442 4.99 22.71 -19.08
C SER A 442 3.57 22.48 -18.58
N LEU A 443 3.00 21.31 -18.85
CA LEU A 443 1.79 20.87 -18.16
C LEU A 443 2.14 20.38 -16.74
N HIS A 444 1.19 20.50 -15.81
CA HIS A 444 1.33 19.92 -14.47
C HIS A 444 1.58 18.41 -14.58
N PRO A 445 2.48 17.81 -13.78
CA PRO A 445 2.74 16.37 -13.80
C PRO A 445 1.52 15.46 -13.56
N ALA A 446 0.43 16.03 -13.08
CA ALA A 446 -0.84 15.35 -12.79
C ALA A 446 -1.84 15.52 -13.95
N CYS A 447 -1.43 16.18 -15.03
CA CYS A 447 -2.25 16.36 -16.22
C CYS A 447 -2.08 15.19 -17.19
N ALA A 448 -3.21 14.66 -17.65
CA ALA A 448 -3.27 13.74 -18.77
C ALA A 448 -4.39 14.15 -19.72
N LEU A 449 -4.14 13.99 -21.01
CA LEU A 449 -5.09 14.27 -22.07
C LEU A 449 -5.60 12.96 -22.64
N ILE A 450 -6.90 12.84 -22.79
CA ILE A 450 -7.55 11.65 -23.32
C ILE A 450 -8.49 12.07 -24.45
N ALA A 451 -8.32 11.44 -25.60
CA ALA A 451 -9.27 11.48 -26.69
C ALA A 451 -9.88 10.08 -26.83
N SER A 452 -11.20 10.02 -26.95
CA SER A 452 -11.96 8.76 -27.04
C SER A 452 -13.11 8.92 -28.04
N PRO A 453 -13.42 7.92 -28.88
CA PRO A 453 -14.65 7.90 -29.68
C PRO A 453 -15.89 7.54 -28.84
N TRP A 454 -15.75 7.49 -27.51
CA TRP A 454 -16.80 7.20 -26.55
C TRP A 454 -16.95 8.33 -25.54
N GLN A 455 -18.16 8.52 -25.02
CA GLN A 455 -18.51 9.51 -24.00
C GLN A 455 -18.04 9.06 -22.60
N VAL A 456 -16.76 8.70 -22.44
CA VAL A 456 -16.20 8.12 -21.21
C VAL A 456 -16.28 9.05 -20.02
N LEU A 457 -16.11 10.36 -20.21
CA LEU A 457 -16.23 11.32 -19.10
C LEU A 457 -17.67 11.40 -18.58
N ALA A 458 -18.66 11.46 -19.47
CA ALA A 458 -20.07 11.50 -19.07
C ALA A 458 -20.47 10.21 -18.33
N LEU A 459 -20.01 9.06 -18.82
CA LEU A 459 -20.19 7.77 -18.14
C LEU A 459 -19.51 7.76 -16.76
N TRP A 460 -18.29 8.27 -16.65
CA TRP A 460 -17.56 8.33 -15.39
C TRP A 460 -18.25 9.26 -14.38
N GLN A 461 -18.72 10.43 -14.84
CA GLN A 461 -19.47 11.41 -14.04
C GLN A 461 -20.79 10.83 -13.50
N ALA A 462 -21.48 9.99 -14.29
CA ALA A 462 -22.70 9.31 -13.84
C ALA A 462 -22.48 8.41 -12.61
N HIS A 463 -21.23 8.00 -12.34
CA HIS A 463 -20.87 7.17 -11.18
C HIS A 463 -20.30 7.97 -10.01
N GLN A 464 -20.10 9.28 -10.15
CA GLN A 464 -19.61 10.12 -9.05
C GLN A 464 -20.76 10.58 -8.16
N GLU A 465 -20.47 10.82 -6.88
CA GLU A 465 -21.43 11.48 -5.98
C GLU A 465 -21.67 12.94 -6.39
N GLY A 466 -22.92 13.42 -6.26
CA GLY A 466 -23.31 14.80 -6.56
C GLY A 466 -24.43 14.90 -7.62
N ASP A 467 -24.60 16.09 -8.19
CA ASP A 467 -25.74 16.45 -9.06
C ASP A 467 -25.80 15.65 -10.38
N GLY A 468 -24.70 15.00 -10.79
CA GLY A 468 -24.62 14.17 -12.00
C GLY A 468 -24.81 12.66 -11.76
N LYS A 469 -24.97 12.22 -10.51
CA LYS A 469 -25.06 10.79 -10.18
C LYS A 469 -26.27 10.15 -10.86
N GLY A 470 -26.04 9.05 -11.57
CA GLY A 470 -27.06 8.29 -12.30
C GLY A 470 -27.52 8.94 -13.61
N VAL A 471 -26.92 10.05 -14.04
CA VAL A 471 -27.23 10.70 -15.31
C VAL A 471 -26.31 10.16 -16.41
N PHE A 472 -26.76 9.11 -17.09
CA PHE A 472 -26.02 8.48 -18.18
C PHE A 472 -26.20 9.23 -19.52
N PRO A 473 -25.19 9.24 -20.40
CA PRO A 473 -25.33 9.84 -21.72
C PRO A 473 -26.36 9.07 -22.56
N GLU A 474 -27.15 9.79 -23.36
CA GLU A 474 -28.14 9.17 -24.27
C GLU A 474 -27.47 8.25 -25.31
N GLN A 475 -26.26 8.61 -25.74
CA GLN A 475 -25.43 7.84 -26.66
C GLN A 475 -24.03 7.71 -26.08
N VAL A 476 -23.54 6.47 -25.98
CA VAL A 476 -22.19 6.19 -25.48
C VAL A 476 -21.14 6.41 -26.57
N ALA A 477 -21.49 6.20 -27.84
CA ALA A 477 -20.63 6.53 -28.98
C ALA A 477 -20.65 8.04 -29.24
N GLY A 478 -19.46 8.63 -29.41
CA GLY A 478 -19.27 10.05 -29.66
C GLY A 478 -17.90 10.50 -29.19
N ASP A 479 -17.26 11.35 -30.00
CA ASP A 479 -15.94 11.87 -29.68
C ASP A 479 -15.98 12.69 -28.39
N SER A 480 -15.11 12.34 -27.46
CA SER A 480 -14.90 13.06 -26.21
C SER A 480 -13.42 13.35 -25.99
N TYR A 481 -13.16 14.54 -25.47
CA TYR A 481 -11.83 15.01 -25.10
C TYR A 481 -11.85 15.38 -23.63
N VAL A 482 -10.89 14.84 -22.89
CA VAL A 482 -10.86 14.92 -21.42
C VAL A 482 -9.50 15.41 -20.98
N LEU A 483 -9.54 16.36 -20.05
CA LEU A 483 -8.39 16.75 -19.24
C LEU A 483 -8.53 16.12 -17.87
N VAL A 484 -7.63 15.21 -17.54
CA VAL A 484 -7.38 14.83 -16.15
C VAL A 484 -6.45 15.87 -15.54
N CYS A 485 -6.76 16.35 -14.35
CA CYS A 485 -5.93 17.30 -13.60
C CYS A 485 -6.11 17.12 -12.09
N ARG A 486 -5.21 17.70 -11.30
CA ARG A 486 -5.29 17.71 -9.83
C ARG A 486 -5.11 19.14 -9.32
N PRO A 487 -6.12 20.02 -9.43
CA PRO A 487 -6.05 21.31 -8.79
C PRO A 487 -6.02 21.10 -7.28
N GLN A 488 -4.98 21.64 -6.62
CA GLN A 488 -4.69 21.39 -5.22
C GLN A 488 -4.34 19.90 -4.96
N TRP A 489 -5.28 19.12 -4.42
CA TRP A 489 -4.97 17.80 -3.84
C TRP A 489 -5.81 16.64 -4.41
N LYS A 490 -6.88 16.93 -5.16
CA LYS A 490 -7.84 15.91 -5.61
C LYS A 490 -7.85 15.79 -7.13
N ALA A 491 -7.59 14.59 -7.63
CA ALA A 491 -7.66 14.30 -9.06
C ALA A 491 -9.12 14.43 -9.54
N GLN A 492 -9.29 15.01 -10.71
CA GLN A 492 -10.59 15.19 -11.36
C GLN A 492 -10.42 15.14 -12.88
N ALA A 493 -11.53 14.88 -13.57
CA ALA A 493 -11.60 14.90 -15.02
C ALA A 493 -12.60 15.98 -15.46
N VAL A 494 -12.19 16.79 -16.43
CA VAL A 494 -13.00 17.89 -16.99
C VAL A 494 -13.05 17.79 -18.50
N THR A 495 -14.14 18.29 -19.09
CA THR A 495 -14.35 18.26 -20.54
C THR A 495 -13.43 19.27 -21.22
N LEU A 496 -12.82 18.86 -22.34
CA LEU A 496 -12.23 19.75 -23.33
C LEU A 496 -13.05 19.71 -24.62
N ASP A 497 -12.98 20.79 -25.40
CA ASP A 497 -13.31 20.73 -26.82
C ASP A 497 -12.11 20.18 -27.62
N ALA A 498 -12.35 19.83 -28.89
CA ALA A 498 -11.32 19.28 -29.76
C ALA A 498 -10.13 20.26 -29.96
N ALA A 499 -10.44 21.55 -30.10
CA ALA A 499 -9.46 22.61 -30.29
C ALA A 499 -8.55 22.79 -29.05
N GLY A 500 -9.13 22.86 -27.86
CA GLY A 500 -8.41 22.96 -26.60
C GLY A 500 -7.57 21.71 -26.30
N HIS A 501 -8.07 20.52 -26.64
CA HIS A 501 -7.29 19.29 -26.57
C HIS A 501 -6.08 19.32 -27.53
N ALA A 502 -6.26 19.77 -28.78
CA ALA A 502 -5.18 19.89 -29.75
C ALA A 502 -4.09 20.87 -29.26
N ALA A 503 -4.49 22.04 -28.74
CA ALA A 503 -3.56 23.01 -28.16
C ALA A 503 -2.76 22.41 -27.00
N LEU A 504 -3.42 21.82 -26.00
CA LEU A 504 -2.74 21.21 -24.86
C LEU A 504 -1.84 20.04 -25.27
N SER A 505 -2.22 19.28 -26.31
CA SER A 505 -1.40 18.17 -26.83
C SER A 505 -0.07 18.66 -27.39
N LEU A 506 -0.05 19.79 -28.10
CA LEU A 506 1.18 20.40 -28.59
C LEU A 506 2.03 20.99 -27.44
N LEU A 507 1.40 21.62 -26.45
CA LEU A 507 2.11 22.09 -25.26
C LEU A 507 2.74 20.95 -24.46
N GLN A 508 2.03 19.82 -24.32
CA GLN A 508 2.57 18.61 -23.67
C GLN A 508 3.81 18.06 -24.39
N GLN A 509 3.90 18.25 -25.71
CA GLN A 509 5.06 17.88 -26.53
C GLN A 509 6.19 18.93 -26.50
N GLY A 510 6.03 20.02 -25.74
CA GLY A 510 7.02 21.08 -25.59
C GLY A 510 7.05 22.09 -26.74
N GLN A 511 5.99 22.16 -27.55
CA GLN A 511 5.86 23.19 -28.58
C GLN A 511 5.56 24.56 -27.96
N VAL A 512 5.83 25.62 -28.72
CA VAL A 512 5.50 27.00 -28.33
C VAL A 512 4.00 27.25 -28.39
N PHE A 513 3.55 28.24 -27.62
CA PHE A 513 2.13 28.57 -27.50
C PHE A 513 1.50 28.96 -28.85
N GLY A 514 2.23 29.66 -29.72
CA GLY A 514 1.75 30.02 -31.06
C GLY A 514 1.35 28.80 -31.88
N ALA A 515 2.18 27.74 -31.90
CA ALA A 515 1.86 26.51 -32.60
C ALA A 515 0.62 25.79 -32.00
N ALA A 516 0.46 25.87 -30.67
CA ALA A 516 -0.73 25.37 -29.99
C ALA A 516 -2.00 26.14 -30.38
N LEU A 517 -1.91 27.46 -30.54
CA LEU A 517 -3.02 28.30 -31.02
C LEU A 517 -3.36 27.99 -32.48
N ASP A 518 -2.36 27.86 -33.34
CA ASP A 518 -2.57 27.52 -34.75
C ASP A 518 -3.37 26.22 -34.89
N ALA A 519 -2.98 25.18 -34.14
CA ALA A 519 -3.70 23.90 -34.14
C ALA A 519 -5.14 23.99 -33.61
N ALA A 520 -5.39 24.86 -32.63
CA ALA A 520 -6.74 25.09 -32.12
C ALA A 520 -7.61 25.83 -33.16
N PHE A 521 -7.09 26.90 -33.76
CA PHE A 521 -7.80 27.68 -34.77
C PHE A 521 -8.04 26.89 -36.07
N GLU A 522 -7.15 25.96 -36.44
CA GLU A 522 -7.39 25.03 -37.56
C GLU A 522 -8.61 24.12 -37.35
N LEU A 523 -8.96 23.81 -36.10
CA LEU A 523 -10.11 22.99 -35.75
C LEU A 523 -11.38 23.83 -35.46
N ASP A 524 -11.20 25.05 -34.94
CA ASP A 524 -12.28 25.97 -34.61
C ASP A 524 -11.87 27.43 -34.89
N ASP A 525 -12.35 27.99 -36.00
CA ASP A 525 -12.11 29.37 -36.42
C ASP A 525 -12.62 30.41 -35.39
N VAL A 526 -13.51 30.03 -34.46
CA VAL A 526 -14.04 30.91 -33.40
C VAL A 526 -13.53 30.56 -31.99
N PHE A 527 -12.39 29.85 -31.92
CA PHE A 527 -11.77 29.43 -30.65
C PHE A 527 -11.59 30.58 -29.64
N ASP A 528 -12.27 30.49 -28.49
CA ASP A 528 -12.18 31.48 -27.41
C ASP A 528 -10.96 31.19 -26.51
N LEU A 529 -9.80 31.70 -26.94
CA LEU A 529 -8.56 31.63 -26.19
C LEU A 529 -8.70 32.16 -24.75
N GLY A 530 -9.50 33.22 -24.56
CA GLY A 530 -9.70 33.82 -23.24
C GLY A 530 -10.43 32.88 -22.28
N ALA A 531 -11.46 32.19 -22.76
CA ALA A 531 -12.18 31.17 -21.98
C ALA A 531 -11.28 29.96 -21.67
N GLN A 532 -10.51 29.49 -22.65
CA GLN A 532 -9.62 28.34 -22.49
C GLN A 532 -8.48 28.62 -21.51
N LEU A 533 -7.82 29.79 -21.59
CA LEU A 533 -6.81 30.19 -20.61
C LEU A 533 -7.39 30.29 -19.19
N ARG A 534 -8.60 30.85 -19.02
CA ARG A 534 -9.27 30.86 -17.71
C ARG A 534 -9.51 29.46 -17.18
N HIS A 535 -9.93 28.54 -18.05
CA HIS A 535 -10.15 27.14 -17.69
C HIS A 535 -8.84 26.45 -17.26
N TRP A 536 -7.76 26.57 -18.05
CA TRP A 536 -6.47 25.96 -17.75
C TRP A 536 -5.83 26.53 -16.47
N LEU A 537 -5.95 27.84 -16.23
CA LEU A 537 -5.47 28.47 -15.00
C LEU A 537 -6.27 28.02 -13.78
N ALA A 538 -7.61 27.95 -13.88
CA ALA A 538 -8.48 27.51 -12.79
C ALA A 538 -8.17 26.06 -12.35
N HIS A 539 -7.68 25.23 -13.28
CA HIS A 539 -7.30 23.85 -13.03
C HIS A 539 -5.80 23.62 -12.83
N ALA A 540 -5.00 24.70 -12.72
CA ALA A 540 -3.55 24.65 -12.55
C ALA A 540 -2.84 23.77 -13.60
N VAL A 541 -3.33 23.79 -14.85
CA VAL A 541 -2.84 22.93 -15.94
C VAL A 541 -1.44 23.32 -16.38
N LEU A 542 -1.16 24.62 -16.48
CA LEU A 542 0.15 25.15 -16.87
C LEU A 542 0.99 25.41 -15.62
N THR A 543 2.28 25.11 -15.66
CA THR A 543 3.20 25.29 -14.52
C THR A 543 4.35 26.24 -14.86
N GLU A 544 5.43 25.71 -15.44
CA GLU A 544 6.63 26.47 -15.78
C GLU A 544 6.51 27.08 -17.17
N MET A 545 6.96 28.33 -17.30
CA MET A 545 7.14 29.03 -18.58
C MET A 545 8.63 28.98 -18.95
N ARG A 546 8.92 28.53 -20.18
CA ARG A 546 10.28 28.33 -20.70
C ARG A 546 10.52 29.13 -21.96
#